data_AF-Q1N7H2-F1
#
_entry.id   AF-Q1N7H2-F1
#
_cell.length_a   1.000
_cell.length_b   1.000
_cell.length_c   1.000
_cell.angle_alpha   90.00
_cell.angle_beta   90.00
_cell.angle_gamma   90.00
#
_symmetry.space_group_name_H-M   'P 1'
#
loop_
_entity.id
_entity.type
_entity.pdbx_description
1 polymer ?
#
loop_
_entity_poly.entity_id
_entity_poly.type
_entity_poly.pdbx_seq_one_letter_code
_entity_poly.pdbx_strand_id
1 'polypeptide(L)'
;MSMQKAAGAALFLLPAFPATAQTSKLGLERLVRDQAAALEAQQARIDALERRLAALEPVVQETAVTAAEVAKARPVVETRLDRLERLRNLPAGNAAMRPASDPLTAPSPSQAANVDDESFDWTKGLPQITSADGKSAMRLRGRMLFDTSSSFGSNFDRRNITGTKARAIRLGVEGKLGDMIGYQVEFDLTDNQAALRGAYLSFTKKWGDNIYELSLGNRLTDRSMEGASSSDSQPFLKRNATALATAPRKGSFGLGAMARVYGKTWHAAVQLDGNEASTNGSVSDSTTLTGRVHWNPWRNSEAVVHLGAWGYREDFSSGVASIPLSTRIGGRFNELITVQASSLLDPDHGQAFGLELGGVYKSFWMFGEYGERDVWARDSAGGRHVGVRAGSIGTGVYLTGEKPPYVARGGVWSKPRVLWPITDGGWGAVEIAARYDQVSYSGPLGGEGYSTTLGLNWYLLDWVRVTPNWIRWRTENRAGAFAGADEGNTVVGRVAVSF
;
A
#
# COMPACT_ATOMS: atom_id res chain seq x y z
N MET A 1 7.91 -36.02 -34.10
CA MET A 1 9.37 -35.97 -34.36
C MET A 1 9.76 -34.50 -34.44
N SER A 2 10.11 -33.87 -33.33
CA SER A 2 11.49 -33.76 -32.77
C SER A 2 12.42 -32.95 -33.66
N MET A 3 12.75 -31.73 -33.24
CA MET A 3 14.13 -31.24 -33.30
C MET A 3 14.38 -30.20 -32.19
N GLN A 4 15.47 -30.41 -31.48
CA GLN A 4 15.84 -29.78 -30.21
C GLN A 4 16.81 -28.60 -30.41
N LYS A 5 16.65 -27.60 -29.53
CA LYS A 5 17.64 -26.81 -28.78
C LYS A 5 19.01 -26.51 -29.42
N ALA A 6 19.29 -25.20 -29.55
CA ALA A 6 20.61 -24.61 -29.31
C ALA A 6 20.45 -23.17 -28.82
N ALA A 7 20.94 -22.86 -27.62
CA ALA A 7 21.11 -21.50 -27.11
C ALA A 7 22.56 -21.36 -26.64
N GLY A 8 23.36 -20.62 -27.41
CA GLY A 8 24.73 -20.26 -27.08
C GLY A 8 24.76 -18.89 -26.41
N ALA A 9 25.40 -18.79 -25.24
CA ALA A 9 25.69 -17.55 -24.55
C ALA A 9 26.99 -16.96 -25.09
N ALA A 10 26.97 -15.69 -25.53
CA ALA A 10 28.15 -14.92 -25.90
C ALA A 10 28.53 -13.97 -24.76
N LEU A 11 29.78 -14.09 -24.31
CA LEU A 11 30.43 -13.28 -23.27
C LEU A 11 30.80 -11.89 -23.82
N PHE A 12 30.45 -10.82 -23.11
CA PHE A 12 30.96 -9.48 -23.37
C PHE A 12 32.34 -9.28 -22.71
N LEU A 13 33.33 -8.89 -23.51
CA LEU A 13 34.66 -8.44 -23.10
C LEU A 13 34.61 -6.97 -22.64
N LEU A 14 35.26 -6.65 -21.52
CA LEU A 14 35.62 -5.28 -21.12
C LEU A 14 37.15 -5.16 -21.03
N PRO A 15 37.77 -4.03 -21.43
CA PRO A 15 39.21 -3.84 -21.34
C PRO A 15 39.62 -3.36 -19.94
N ALA A 16 40.73 -3.89 -19.43
CA ALA A 16 41.34 -3.47 -18.16
C ALA A 16 42.57 -2.59 -18.41
N PHE A 17 42.62 -1.42 -17.75
CA PHE A 17 43.83 -0.61 -17.58
C PHE A 17 44.71 -1.21 -16.47
N PRO A 18 46.05 -1.11 -16.54
CA PRO A 18 46.95 -1.84 -15.66
C PRO A 18 47.14 -1.13 -14.32
N ALA A 19 46.90 -1.83 -13.21
CA ALA A 19 47.43 -1.49 -11.90
C ALA A 19 48.61 -2.42 -11.60
N THR A 20 49.79 -1.85 -11.46
CA THR A 20 51.02 -2.54 -11.06
C THR A 20 50.91 -3.00 -9.60
N ALA A 21 50.92 -4.30 -9.36
CA ALA A 21 51.18 -4.88 -8.05
C ALA A 21 52.10 -6.10 -8.20
N GLN A 22 53.34 -5.98 -7.71
CA GLN A 22 54.25 -7.11 -7.53
C GLN A 22 53.64 -8.09 -6.52
N THR A 23 53.07 -9.19 -7.01
CA THR A 23 52.69 -10.34 -6.18
C THR A 23 53.76 -11.42 -6.34
N SER A 24 54.37 -11.82 -5.23
CA SER A 24 55.31 -12.95 -5.22
C SER A 24 54.55 -14.24 -5.53
N LYS A 25 55.18 -15.21 -6.22
CA LYS A 25 54.56 -16.52 -6.57
C LYS A 25 53.91 -17.22 -5.36
N LEU A 26 54.49 -17.06 -4.16
CA LEU A 26 53.98 -17.60 -2.90
C LEU A 26 52.63 -16.99 -2.45
N GLY A 27 52.36 -15.73 -2.77
CA GLY A 27 51.09 -15.08 -2.45
C GLY A 27 49.94 -15.50 -3.38
N LEU A 28 50.26 -15.76 -4.65
CA LEU A 28 49.28 -16.20 -5.65
C LEU A 28 48.79 -17.63 -5.38
N GLU A 29 49.70 -18.54 -5.03
CA GLU A 29 49.35 -19.93 -4.69
C GLU A 29 48.43 -20.03 -3.46
N ARG A 30 48.62 -19.15 -2.47
CA ARG A 30 47.75 -19.09 -1.30
C ARG A 30 46.36 -18.57 -1.66
N LEU A 31 46.27 -17.51 -2.47
CA LEU A 31 45.00 -16.95 -2.94
C LEU A 31 44.19 -17.98 -3.74
N VAL A 32 44.86 -18.77 -4.59
CA VAL A 32 44.23 -19.82 -5.40
C VAL A 32 43.69 -20.95 -4.52
N ARG A 33 44.40 -21.37 -3.47
CA ARG A 33 43.89 -22.37 -2.52
C ARG A 33 42.69 -21.84 -1.72
N ASP A 34 42.75 -20.60 -1.27
CA ASP A 34 41.66 -19.99 -0.51
C ASP A 34 40.39 -19.83 -1.38
N GLN A 35 40.55 -19.50 -2.67
CA GLN A 35 39.46 -19.49 -3.64
C GLN A 35 38.90 -20.88 -3.93
N ALA A 36 39.76 -21.91 -4.07
CA ALA A 36 39.30 -23.28 -4.29
C ALA A 36 38.46 -23.80 -3.11
N ALA A 37 38.89 -23.52 -1.87
CA ALA A 37 38.12 -23.88 -0.67
C ALA A 37 36.77 -23.13 -0.59
N ALA A 38 36.72 -21.86 -1.00
CA ALA A 38 35.49 -21.09 -1.06
C ALA A 38 34.49 -21.65 -2.10
N LEU A 39 34.99 -22.10 -3.25
CA LEU A 39 34.18 -22.73 -4.30
C LEU A 39 33.61 -24.09 -3.86
N GLU A 40 34.40 -24.91 -3.16
CA GLU A 40 33.91 -26.18 -2.60
C GLU A 40 32.81 -25.94 -1.56
N ALA A 41 32.97 -24.94 -0.69
CA ALA A 41 31.95 -24.57 0.29
C ALA A 41 30.66 -24.04 -0.36
N GLN A 42 30.77 -23.31 -1.48
CA GLN A 42 29.61 -22.88 -2.26
C GLN A 42 28.91 -24.06 -2.93
N GLN A 43 29.64 -25.00 -3.52
CA GLN A 43 29.06 -26.18 -4.15
C GLN A 43 28.29 -27.04 -3.15
N ALA A 44 28.87 -27.28 -1.97
CA ALA A 44 28.19 -28.02 -0.90
C ALA A 44 26.87 -27.36 -0.46
N ARG A 45 26.80 -26.02 -0.51
CA ARG A 45 25.59 -25.26 -0.18
C ARG A 45 24.53 -25.35 -1.27
N ILE A 46 24.93 -25.39 -2.54
CA ILE A 46 24.04 -25.60 -3.68
C ILE A 46 23.43 -27.00 -3.60
N ASP A 47 24.25 -28.03 -3.39
CA ASP A 47 23.78 -29.42 -3.28
C ASP A 47 22.81 -29.61 -2.11
N ALA A 48 23.02 -28.88 -1.00
CA ALA A 48 22.11 -28.89 0.14
C ALA A 48 20.78 -28.19 -0.17
N LEU A 49 20.78 -27.13 -0.97
CA LEU A 49 19.56 -26.44 -1.41
C LEU A 49 18.78 -27.28 -2.42
N GLU A 50 19.46 -27.93 -3.36
CA GLU A 50 18.83 -28.83 -4.34
C GLU A 50 18.15 -30.01 -3.65
N ARG A 51 18.79 -30.61 -2.63
CA ARG A 51 18.15 -31.66 -1.82
C ARG A 51 16.92 -31.18 -1.07
N ARG A 52 16.93 -29.95 -0.54
CA ARG A 52 15.75 -29.37 0.12
C ARG A 52 14.63 -29.06 -0.87
N LEU A 53 14.98 -28.64 -2.08
CA LEU A 53 14.02 -28.38 -3.15
C LEU A 53 13.34 -29.68 -3.61
N ALA A 54 14.13 -30.74 -3.83
CA ALA A 54 13.63 -32.06 -4.20
C ALA A 54 12.71 -32.66 -3.12
N ALA A 55 12.96 -32.37 -1.84
CA ALA A 55 12.10 -32.78 -0.74
C ALA A 55 10.76 -32.02 -0.67
N LEU A 56 10.68 -30.80 -1.24
CA LEU A 56 9.47 -29.97 -1.27
C LEU A 56 8.60 -30.25 -2.50
N GLU A 57 9.19 -30.75 -3.57
CA GLU A 57 8.51 -31.06 -4.84
C GLU A 57 7.31 -32.02 -4.71
N PRO A 58 7.38 -33.13 -3.94
CA PRO A 58 6.21 -34.00 -3.73
C PRO A 58 5.10 -33.33 -2.90
N VAL A 59 5.44 -32.46 -1.95
CA VAL A 59 4.47 -31.73 -1.10
C VAL A 59 3.65 -30.74 -1.92
N VAL A 60 4.28 -30.09 -2.90
CA VAL A 60 3.63 -29.14 -3.83
C VAL A 60 2.70 -29.87 -4.80
N GLN A 61 3.06 -31.07 -5.24
CA GLN A 61 2.18 -31.88 -6.11
C GLN A 61 0.97 -32.41 -5.36
N GLU A 62 1.12 -32.85 -4.11
CA GLU A 62 0.02 -33.35 -3.29
C GLU A 62 -1.02 -32.26 -2.97
N THR A 63 -0.57 -31.02 -2.72
CA THR A 63 -1.45 -29.84 -2.55
C THR A 63 -2.14 -29.41 -3.84
N ALA A 64 -1.51 -29.59 -5.01
CA ALA A 64 -2.12 -29.29 -6.30
C ALA A 64 -3.23 -30.28 -6.67
N VAL A 65 -3.08 -31.56 -6.30
CA VAL A 65 -4.10 -32.61 -6.54
C VAL A 65 -5.32 -32.41 -5.63
N THR A 66 -5.13 -32.09 -4.35
CA THR A 66 -6.24 -31.77 -3.43
C THR A 66 -7.01 -30.52 -3.86
N ALA A 67 -6.32 -29.50 -4.38
CA ALA A 67 -6.98 -28.31 -4.93
C ALA A 67 -7.85 -28.62 -6.17
N ALA A 68 -7.44 -29.58 -7.00
CA ALA A 68 -8.20 -30.02 -8.18
C ALA A 68 -9.42 -30.89 -7.84
N GLU A 69 -9.38 -31.63 -6.72
CA GLU A 69 -10.52 -32.43 -6.24
C GLU A 69 -11.60 -31.56 -5.58
N VAL A 70 -11.21 -30.52 -4.85
CA VAL A 70 -12.16 -29.55 -4.25
C VAL A 70 -12.88 -28.72 -5.32
N ALA A 71 -12.24 -28.45 -6.46
CA ALA A 71 -12.83 -27.72 -7.58
C ALA A 71 -14.00 -28.45 -8.27
N LYS A 72 -14.24 -29.74 -7.98
CA LYS A 72 -15.35 -30.53 -8.56
C LYS A 72 -16.65 -30.48 -7.75
N ALA A 73 -16.69 -29.85 -6.57
CA ALA A 73 -17.91 -29.69 -5.80
C ALA A 73 -18.74 -28.50 -6.32
N ARG A 74 -19.94 -28.79 -6.87
CA ARG A 74 -20.90 -27.77 -7.33
C ARG A 74 -21.38 -26.90 -6.16
N PRO A 75 -21.45 -25.56 -6.29
CA PRO A 75 -22.13 -24.74 -5.30
C PRO A 75 -23.65 -24.84 -5.46
N VAL A 76 -24.34 -25.04 -4.34
CA VAL A 76 -25.79 -24.84 -4.21
C VAL A 76 -26.06 -23.34 -4.34
N VAL A 77 -26.95 -22.97 -5.26
CA VAL A 77 -27.36 -21.60 -5.52
C VAL A 77 -28.26 -21.11 -4.38
N GLU A 78 -27.72 -20.30 -3.49
CA GLU A 78 -28.51 -19.51 -2.55
C GLU A 78 -28.76 -18.13 -3.19
N THR A 79 -30.03 -17.74 -3.34
CA THR A 79 -30.42 -16.52 -4.04
C THR A 79 -29.95 -15.25 -3.31
N ARG A 80 -29.16 -14.44 -4.02
CA ARG A 80 -28.40 -13.24 -3.60
C ARG A 80 -29.21 -12.15 -2.85
N LEU A 81 -30.53 -12.20 -2.89
CA LEU A 81 -31.43 -11.18 -2.29
C LEU A 81 -31.54 -11.34 -0.75
N ASP A 82 -31.57 -12.56 -0.22
CA ASP A 82 -31.73 -12.80 1.23
C ASP A 82 -30.46 -12.51 2.05
N ARG A 83 -29.35 -12.26 1.36
CA ARG A 83 -28.06 -11.85 1.94
C ARG A 83 -28.02 -10.35 2.23
N LEU A 84 -28.82 -9.53 1.53
CA LEU A 84 -28.73 -8.07 1.60
C LEU A 84 -29.44 -7.47 2.83
N GLU A 85 -30.47 -8.14 3.37
CA GLU A 85 -31.27 -7.61 4.47
C GLU A 85 -30.69 -7.89 5.87
N ARG A 86 -29.84 -8.91 6.01
CA ARG A 86 -29.27 -9.35 7.31
C ARG A 86 -28.04 -8.57 7.78
N LEU A 87 -27.48 -7.68 6.97
CA LEU A 87 -26.18 -7.04 7.21
C LEU A 87 -26.26 -5.69 7.95
N ARG A 88 -27.35 -5.44 8.67
CA ARG A 88 -27.69 -4.09 9.15
C ARG A 88 -27.20 -3.75 10.56
N ASN A 89 -26.61 -4.68 11.33
CA ASN A 89 -26.24 -4.44 12.73
C ASN A 89 -24.83 -4.95 13.15
N LEU A 90 -23.85 -4.01 13.19
CA LEU A 90 -22.74 -3.81 14.16
C LEU A 90 -21.46 -4.70 14.20
N PRO A 91 -20.32 -4.18 14.73
CA PRO A 91 -18.94 -4.40 14.21
C PRO A 91 -17.86 -4.88 15.22
N ALA A 92 -16.69 -5.34 14.70
CA ALA A 92 -15.40 -5.40 15.43
C ALA A 92 -14.13 -5.21 14.55
N GLY A 93 -13.33 -4.16 14.79
CA GLY A 93 -11.91 -4.01 14.36
C GLY A 93 -11.62 -4.00 12.85
N ASN A 94 -11.37 -2.82 12.25
CA ASN A 94 -11.60 -2.52 10.82
C ASN A 94 -13.03 -2.83 10.31
N ALA A 95 -13.79 -3.73 10.95
CA ALA A 95 -15.20 -4.00 10.65
C ALA A 95 -16.13 -2.82 10.74
N ALA A 96 -15.77 -1.80 11.55
CA ALA A 96 -16.49 -0.56 11.49
C ALA A 96 -16.46 0.03 10.08
N MET A 97 -15.39 -0.13 9.29
CA MET A 97 -15.26 0.35 7.90
C MET A 97 -15.56 -0.72 6.84
N ARG A 98 -15.71 -2.00 7.22
CA ARG A 98 -15.94 -3.08 6.26
C ARG A 98 -17.33 -2.95 5.62
N PRO A 99 -17.47 -3.09 4.29
CA PRO A 99 -18.77 -3.18 3.68
C PRO A 99 -19.50 -4.42 4.22
N ALA A 100 -20.82 -4.34 4.31
CA ALA A 100 -21.71 -5.41 4.72
C ALA A 100 -21.37 -6.81 4.13
N SER A 101 -20.81 -6.90 2.92
CA SER A 101 -20.39 -8.18 2.32
C SER A 101 -19.15 -8.84 2.92
N ASP A 102 -18.44 -8.15 3.80
CA ASP A 102 -17.23 -8.68 4.40
C ASP A 102 -17.58 -9.85 5.34
N PRO A 103 -17.06 -11.07 5.08
CA PRO A 103 -17.37 -12.27 5.87
C PRO A 103 -17.01 -12.16 7.35
N LEU A 104 -16.07 -11.30 7.74
CA LEU A 104 -15.75 -11.07 9.17
C LEU A 104 -16.85 -10.26 9.88
N THR A 105 -17.82 -9.73 9.13
CA THR A 105 -18.96 -8.93 9.62
C THR A 105 -20.33 -9.55 9.31
N ALA A 106 -20.38 -10.64 8.53
CA ALA A 106 -21.62 -11.34 8.24
C ALA A 106 -22.03 -12.20 9.45
N PRO A 107 -23.32 -12.21 9.86
CA PRO A 107 -23.79 -13.19 10.82
C PRO A 107 -23.61 -14.59 10.21
N SER A 108 -23.01 -15.51 10.98
CA SER A 108 -23.00 -16.93 10.62
C SER A 108 -24.45 -17.40 10.45
N PRO A 109 -24.77 -18.25 9.46
CA PRO A 109 -26.06 -18.92 9.40
C PRO A 109 -26.18 -19.89 10.57
N SER A 110 -26.55 -19.40 11.74
CA SER A 110 -26.98 -20.22 12.86
C SER A 110 -28.41 -20.68 12.61
N GLN A 111 -28.57 -21.69 11.74
CA GLN A 111 -29.71 -22.61 11.74
C GLN A 111 -29.48 -23.74 10.72
N ALA A 112 -28.52 -24.61 11.01
CA ALA A 112 -28.57 -26.01 10.61
C ALA A 112 -27.71 -26.82 11.60
N ALA A 113 -28.42 -27.62 12.41
CA ALA A 113 -28.02 -28.79 13.19
C ALA A 113 -26.53 -29.01 13.56
N ASN A 114 -26.28 -29.20 14.87
CA ASN A 114 -25.20 -29.99 15.48
C ASN A 114 -24.03 -30.36 14.57
N VAL A 115 -22.99 -29.54 14.54
CA VAL A 115 -21.64 -29.99 14.18
C VAL A 115 -20.66 -29.32 15.13
N ASP A 116 -19.89 -30.12 15.85
CA ASP A 116 -18.85 -29.70 16.80
C ASP A 116 -17.57 -29.19 16.11
N ASP A 117 -17.58 -28.95 14.78
CA ASP A 117 -16.39 -28.64 14.00
C ASP A 117 -16.32 -27.18 13.53
N GLU A 118 -15.10 -26.66 13.48
CA GLU A 118 -14.73 -25.37 12.90
C GLU A 118 -15.19 -25.29 11.44
N SER A 119 -15.79 -24.15 11.05
CA SER A 119 -16.22 -23.96 9.67
C SER A 119 -15.13 -23.29 8.83
N PHE A 120 -14.95 -23.80 7.61
CA PHE A 120 -13.91 -23.34 6.69
C PHE A 120 -14.54 -22.86 5.38
N ASP A 121 -14.47 -21.55 5.13
CA ASP A 121 -15.06 -20.93 3.93
C ASP A 121 -13.95 -20.57 2.92
N TRP A 122 -13.99 -21.23 1.75
CA TRP A 122 -13.11 -20.98 0.61
C TRP A 122 -13.73 -20.09 -0.46
N THR A 123 -15.03 -19.77 -0.37
CA THR A 123 -15.80 -19.13 -1.44
C THR A 123 -15.38 -17.68 -1.73
N LYS A 124 -14.47 -17.12 -0.91
CA LYS A 124 -14.02 -15.72 -0.98
C LYS A 124 -12.52 -15.57 -1.29
N GLY A 125 -11.91 -16.60 -1.87
CA GLY A 125 -10.55 -16.56 -2.42
C GLY A 125 -9.42 -16.88 -1.44
N LEU A 126 -9.70 -16.91 -0.13
CA LEU A 126 -8.80 -17.43 0.90
C LEU A 126 -9.59 -18.06 2.04
N PRO A 127 -8.98 -19.01 2.78
CA PRO A 127 -9.64 -19.67 3.88
C PRO A 127 -9.91 -18.71 5.05
N GLN A 128 -11.15 -18.71 5.51
CA GLN A 128 -11.54 -18.18 6.82
C GLN A 128 -11.87 -19.35 7.75
N ILE A 129 -11.28 -19.33 8.95
CA ILE A 129 -11.58 -20.25 10.04
C ILE A 129 -12.45 -19.49 11.03
N THR A 130 -13.59 -20.07 11.40
CA THR A 130 -14.50 -19.50 12.40
C THR A 130 -14.77 -20.54 13.48
N SER A 131 -14.66 -20.14 14.75
CA SER A 131 -15.00 -21.01 15.88
C SER A 131 -16.46 -21.45 15.81
N ALA A 132 -16.77 -22.62 16.38
CA ALA A 132 -18.14 -23.16 16.40
C ALA A 132 -19.16 -22.18 17.01
N ASP A 133 -18.75 -21.37 17.99
CA ASP A 133 -19.58 -20.34 18.62
C ASP A 133 -19.65 -19.01 17.85
N GLY A 134 -18.94 -18.87 16.73
CA GLY A 134 -18.90 -17.67 15.89
C GLY A 134 -18.18 -16.46 16.48
N LYS A 135 -17.66 -16.58 17.72
CA LYS A 135 -17.04 -15.47 18.46
C LYS A 135 -15.61 -15.20 18.01
N SER A 136 -14.92 -16.20 17.51
CA SER A 136 -13.56 -16.07 17.00
C SER A 136 -13.53 -16.36 15.51
N ALA A 137 -12.80 -15.54 14.77
CA ALA A 137 -12.55 -15.78 13.36
C ALA A 137 -11.12 -15.37 13.00
N MET A 138 -10.49 -16.12 12.11
CA MET A 138 -9.19 -15.82 11.53
C MET A 138 -9.29 -15.96 10.02
N ARG A 139 -8.68 -15.02 9.30
CA ARG A 139 -8.61 -15.02 7.85
C ARG A 139 -7.21 -14.68 7.41
N LEU A 140 -6.69 -15.48 6.47
CA LEU A 140 -5.44 -15.14 5.81
C LEU A 140 -5.65 -13.89 4.94
N ARG A 141 -4.63 -13.05 4.86
CA ARG A 141 -4.58 -11.87 4.01
C ARG A 141 -3.38 -11.94 3.10
N GLY A 142 -3.53 -11.42 1.90
CA GLY A 142 -2.39 -11.24 1.04
C GLY A 142 -2.62 -10.34 -0.15
N ARG A 143 -1.50 -9.93 -0.71
CA ARG A 143 -1.47 -8.96 -1.79
C ARG A 143 -0.24 -9.18 -2.63
N MET A 144 -0.43 -9.26 -3.93
CA MET A 144 0.63 -9.34 -4.92
C MET A 144 0.40 -8.25 -5.96
N LEU A 145 1.31 -7.29 -6.01
CA LEU A 145 1.27 -6.17 -6.96
C LEU A 145 2.55 -6.21 -7.80
N PHE A 146 2.40 -6.34 -9.11
CA PHE A 146 3.52 -6.33 -10.04
C PHE A 146 3.37 -5.15 -11.01
N ASP A 147 4.40 -4.31 -11.06
CA ASP A 147 4.44 -3.11 -11.89
C ASP A 147 5.41 -3.32 -13.05
N THR A 148 4.98 -2.92 -14.24
CA THR A 148 5.83 -2.59 -15.40
C THR A 148 5.77 -1.09 -15.60
N SER A 149 6.91 -0.42 -15.76
CA SER A 149 6.96 1.03 -15.94
C SER A 149 8.00 1.43 -16.97
N SER A 150 7.70 2.46 -17.75
CA SER A 150 8.63 3.13 -18.65
C SER A 150 8.47 4.64 -18.50
N SER A 151 9.55 5.34 -18.16
CA SER A 151 9.64 6.79 -18.18
C SER A 151 10.47 7.23 -19.37
N PHE A 152 10.03 8.26 -20.10
CA PHE A 152 10.69 8.75 -21.31
C PHE A 152 10.39 10.23 -21.56
N GLY A 153 11.21 10.87 -22.39
CA GLY A 153 11.07 12.29 -22.78
C GLY A 153 11.77 13.28 -21.85
N SER A 154 12.39 12.81 -20.76
CA SER A 154 13.22 13.64 -19.87
C SER A 154 14.45 14.17 -20.61
N ASN A 155 14.83 15.41 -20.31
CA ASN A 155 16.10 16.02 -20.75
C ASN A 155 17.31 15.38 -20.07
N PHE A 156 17.09 14.66 -18.96
CA PHE A 156 18.11 13.88 -18.28
C PHE A 156 17.96 12.40 -18.63
N ASP A 157 18.89 11.85 -19.40
CA ASP A 157 18.86 10.45 -19.87
C ASP A 157 18.72 9.43 -18.74
N ARG A 158 19.34 9.70 -17.58
CA ARG A 158 19.25 8.82 -16.40
C ARG A 158 17.82 8.67 -15.85
N ARG A 159 16.89 9.57 -16.19
CA ARG A 159 15.46 9.47 -15.83
C ARG A 159 14.64 8.70 -16.88
N ASN A 160 15.18 8.42 -18.06
CA ASN A 160 14.52 7.66 -19.11
C ASN A 160 14.75 6.15 -18.90
N ILE A 161 14.02 5.56 -17.96
CA ILE A 161 14.22 4.16 -17.54
C ILE A 161 12.97 3.31 -17.73
N THR A 162 13.20 2.04 -18.05
CA THR A 162 12.16 1.02 -18.16
C THR A 162 12.49 -0.16 -17.26
N GLY A 163 11.49 -0.73 -16.61
CA GLY A 163 11.68 -1.98 -15.87
C GLY A 163 10.43 -2.46 -15.16
N THR A 164 10.64 -3.52 -14.39
CA THR A 164 9.61 -4.22 -13.64
C THR A 164 9.94 -4.21 -12.16
N LYS A 165 8.92 -4.14 -11.30
CA LYS A 165 9.10 -4.27 -9.85
C LYS A 165 7.92 -5.02 -9.21
N ALA A 166 8.22 -5.93 -8.29
CA ALA A 166 7.24 -6.38 -7.31
C ALA A 166 6.97 -5.22 -6.35
N ARG A 167 5.85 -4.52 -6.55
CA ARG A 167 5.47 -3.34 -5.77
C ARG A 167 5.13 -3.71 -4.33
N ALA A 168 4.45 -4.83 -4.14
CA ALA A 168 4.10 -5.35 -2.82
C ALA A 168 3.85 -6.85 -2.94
N ILE A 169 4.42 -7.61 -2.02
CA ILE A 169 4.11 -9.02 -1.80
C ILE A 169 3.86 -9.10 -0.30
N ARG A 170 2.59 -9.03 0.09
CA ARG A 170 2.20 -9.01 1.50
C ARG A 170 1.48 -10.27 1.87
N LEU A 171 1.78 -10.75 3.06
CA LEU A 171 1.13 -11.89 3.68
C LEU A 171 0.87 -11.57 5.14
N GLY A 172 -0.26 -12.03 5.65
CA GLY A 172 -0.66 -11.74 7.00
C GLY A 172 -1.92 -12.47 7.41
N VAL A 173 -2.35 -12.21 8.62
CA VAL A 173 -3.61 -12.70 9.18
C VAL A 173 -4.36 -11.53 9.79
N GLU A 174 -5.68 -11.59 9.72
CA GLU A 174 -6.55 -10.75 10.52
C GLU A 174 -7.65 -11.58 11.13
N GLY A 175 -8.23 -11.09 12.21
CA GLY A 175 -9.31 -11.79 12.85
C GLY A 175 -10.00 -10.99 13.93
N LYS A 176 -10.94 -11.68 14.58
CA LYS A 176 -11.65 -11.21 15.77
C LYS A 176 -11.59 -12.25 16.88
N LEU A 177 -11.64 -11.77 18.11
CA LEU A 177 -11.74 -12.54 19.33
C LEU A 177 -12.89 -11.96 20.17
N GLY A 178 -13.99 -12.70 20.26
CA GLY A 178 -15.24 -12.16 20.80
C GLY A 178 -15.79 -11.00 19.97
N ASP A 179 -16.64 -10.21 20.62
CA ASP A 179 -17.36 -9.11 19.95
C ASP A 179 -16.58 -7.79 19.93
N MET A 180 -15.53 -7.66 20.73
CA MET A 180 -14.83 -6.39 20.95
C MET A 180 -13.43 -6.36 20.36
N ILE A 181 -12.73 -7.50 20.29
CA ILE A 181 -11.30 -7.51 19.97
C ILE A 181 -11.12 -7.90 18.50
N GLY A 182 -10.40 -7.07 17.76
CA GLY A 182 -9.87 -7.38 16.43
C GLY A 182 -8.35 -7.37 16.46
N TYR A 183 -7.72 -8.13 15.56
CA TYR A 183 -6.28 -8.15 15.40
C TYR A 183 -5.89 -8.21 13.92
N GLN A 184 -4.72 -7.69 13.61
CA GLN A 184 -4.10 -7.84 12.29
C GLN A 184 -2.58 -7.90 12.43
N VAL A 185 -1.95 -8.82 11.71
CA VAL A 185 -0.51 -8.88 11.49
C VAL A 185 -0.26 -9.07 10.00
N GLU A 186 0.53 -8.20 9.37
CA GLU A 186 0.87 -8.22 7.94
C GLU A 186 2.35 -7.85 7.74
N PHE A 187 3.05 -8.66 6.96
CA PHE A 187 4.42 -8.41 6.52
C PHE A 187 4.45 -8.11 5.03
N ASP A 188 5.38 -7.24 4.61
CA ASP A 188 5.75 -6.99 3.22
C ASP A 188 7.08 -7.70 2.95
N LEU A 189 7.12 -8.54 1.91
CA LEU A 189 8.22 -9.44 1.57
C LEU A 189 8.96 -8.99 0.30
N THR A 190 8.71 -7.77 -0.17
CA THR A 190 9.41 -7.19 -1.32
C THR A 190 10.85 -6.82 -1.02
N ASP A 191 11.67 -6.64 -2.06
CA ASP A 191 13.04 -6.13 -1.95
C ASP A 191 13.95 -7.01 -1.06
N ASN A 192 13.64 -8.32 -0.97
CA ASN A 192 14.37 -9.33 -0.17
C ASN A 192 14.47 -8.99 1.33
N GLN A 193 13.52 -8.23 1.86
CA GLN A 193 13.45 -7.86 3.27
C GLN A 193 12.02 -8.03 3.79
N ALA A 194 11.86 -8.49 5.02
CA ALA A 194 10.56 -8.57 5.68
C ALA A 194 10.30 -7.27 6.47
N ALA A 195 9.28 -6.51 6.08
CA ALA A 195 8.88 -5.28 6.76
C ALA A 195 7.50 -5.42 7.40
N LEU A 196 7.40 -5.14 8.71
CA LEU A 196 6.13 -5.13 9.42
C LEU A 196 5.25 -3.97 8.94
N ARG A 197 4.03 -4.27 8.49
CA ARG A 197 3.05 -3.27 8.05
C ARG A 197 1.99 -3.06 9.12
N GLY A 198 0.87 -3.79 9.05
CA GLY A 198 -0.12 -3.78 10.12
C GLY A 198 0.27 -4.79 11.19
N ALA A 199 0.34 -4.37 12.46
CA ALA A 199 0.56 -5.24 13.60
C ALA A 199 -0.08 -4.61 14.84
N TYR A 200 -1.39 -4.81 15.01
CA TYR A 200 -2.15 -4.12 16.06
C TYR A 200 -3.28 -4.98 16.62
N LEU A 201 -3.69 -4.64 17.84
CA LEU A 201 -4.98 -5.02 18.44
C LEU A 201 -5.94 -3.83 18.36
N SER A 202 -7.22 -4.11 18.18
CA SER A 202 -8.28 -3.11 18.18
C SER A 202 -9.40 -3.53 19.12
N PHE A 203 -9.89 -2.59 19.93
CA PHE A 203 -11.00 -2.75 20.86
C PHE A 203 -12.15 -1.89 20.38
N THR A 204 -13.25 -2.50 19.97
CA THR A 204 -14.42 -1.82 19.41
C THR A 204 -15.60 -1.93 20.35
N LYS A 205 -16.29 -0.82 20.60
CA LYS A 205 -17.52 -0.79 21.39
C LYS A 205 -18.52 0.17 20.78
N LYS A 206 -19.78 -0.28 20.65
CA LYS A 206 -20.89 0.64 20.33
C LYS A 206 -21.35 1.34 21.61
N TRP A 207 -21.53 2.65 21.54
CA TRP A 207 -22.18 3.43 22.59
C TRP A 207 -23.09 4.49 21.95
N GLY A 208 -24.38 4.44 22.28
CA GLY A 208 -25.41 5.23 21.61
C GLY A 208 -25.47 4.87 20.13
N ASP A 209 -25.43 5.90 19.28
CA ASP A 209 -25.43 5.76 17.82
C ASP A 209 -24.03 5.64 17.20
N ASN A 210 -22.98 5.72 18.02
CA ASN A 210 -21.59 5.77 17.57
C ASN A 210 -20.85 4.46 17.85
N ILE A 211 -19.82 4.20 17.05
CA ILE A 211 -18.86 3.10 17.28
C ILE A 211 -17.52 3.71 17.66
N TYR A 212 -16.99 3.30 18.80
CA TYR A 212 -15.69 3.71 19.31
C TYR A 212 -14.68 2.59 19.09
N GLU A 213 -13.51 2.91 18.58
CA GLU A 213 -12.42 1.96 18.39
C GLU A 213 -11.12 2.51 18.96
N LEU A 214 -10.48 1.75 19.86
CA LEU A 214 -9.11 1.99 20.31
C LEU A 214 -8.21 0.93 19.68
N SER A 215 -7.16 1.35 18.98
CA SER A 215 -6.14 0.44 18.43
C SER A 215 -4.80 0.67 19.11
N LEU A 216 -4.07 -0.40 19.39
CA LEU A 216 -2.73 -0.39 19.95
C LEU A 216 -1.81 -1.22 19.05
N GLY A 217 -0.70 -0.65 18.59
CA GLY A 217 0.28 -1.32 17.75
C GLY A 217 0.67 -0.52 16.50
N ASN A 218 1.29 -1.19 15.53
CA ASN A 218 1.69 -0.59 14.26
C ASN A 218 0.51 -0.53 13.29
N ARG A 219 0.01 0.67 13.00
CA ARG A 219 -1.22 0.85 12.22
C ARG A 219 -1.08 1.95 11.17
N LEU A 220 -1.76 1.75 10.04
CA LEU A 220 -1.88 2.76 8.99
C LEU A 220 -2.54 4.02 9.57
N THR A 221 -1.91 5.16 9.36
CA THR A 221 -2.37 6.44 9.89
C THR A 221 -3.62 6.95 9.21
N ASP A 222 -4.55 7.44 10.01
CA ASP A 222 -5.79 8.04 9.54
C ASP A 222 -5.55 9.54 9.23
N ARG A 223 -4.89 9.79 8.09
CA ARG A 223 -4.53 11.14 7.62
C ARG A 223 -4.73 11.20 6.12
N SER A 224 -5.40 12.25 5.65
CA SER A 224 -5.80 12.42 4.25
C SER A 224 -6.72 11.28 3.77
N MET A 225 -7.56 11.53 2.79
CA MET A 225 -8.47 10.52 2.25
C MET A 225 -7.68 9.41 1.55
N GLU A 226 -6.75 9.79 0.66
CA GLU A 226 -5.94 8.82 -0.05
C GLU A 226 -4.82 8.23 0.82
N GLY A 227 -4.32 8.96 1.82
CA GLY A 227 -3.32 8.45 2.78
C GLY A 227 -3.87 7.38 3.73
N ALA A 228 -5.09 7.56 4.24
CA ALA A 228 -5.79 6.59 5.08
C ALA A 228 -6.33 5.38 4.28
N SER A 229 -6.43 5.50 2.95
CA SER A 229 -6.83 4.40 2.08
C SER A 229 -5.72 3.35 1.92
N SER A 230 -6.12 2.08 1.84
CA SER A 230 -5.21 0.99 1.54
C SER A 230 -4.61 1.16 0.14
N SER A 231 -3.33 0.82 0.00
CA SER A 231 -2.60 1.04 -1.26
C SER A 231 -3.07 0.19 -2.46
N ASP A 232 -3.93 -0.80 -2.27
CA ASP A 232 -4.57 -1.60 -3.32
C ASP A 232 -5.99 -1.12 -3.68
N SER A 233 -6.60 -0.27 -2.86
CA SER A 233 -7.98 0.22 -3.09
C SER A 233 -8.03 1.55 -3.85
N GLN A 234 -6.88 2.19 -4.05
CA GLN A 234 -6.82 3.52 -4.68
C GLN A 234 -7.17 3.46 -6.17
N PRO A 235 -7.86 4.48 -6.73
CA PRO A 235 -8.15 4.55 -8.16
C PRO A 235 -6.89 4.63 -9.03
N PHE A 236 -5.79 5.21 -8.54
CA PHE A 236 -4.52 5.31 -9.25
C PHE A 236 -3.44 4.43 -8.63
N LEU A 237 -2.39 4.10 -9.40
CA LEU A 237 -1.32 3.21 -8.95
C LEU A 237 -0.42 3.78 -7.83
N LYS A 238 -0.56 5.07 -7.57
CA LYS A 238 0.21 5.86 -6.62
C LYS A 238 -0.72 6.84 -5.92
N ARG A 239 -0.49 7.04 -4.62
CA ARG A 239 -1.13 8.09 -3.81
C ARG A 239 -0.98 9.47 -4.48
N ASN A 240 -1.95 10.35 -4.28
CA ASN A 240 -1.84 11.73 -4.73
C ASN A 240 -0.66 12.49 -4.11
N ALA A 241 -0.32 13.62 -4.73
CA ALA A 241 0.75 14.51 -4.29
C ALA A 241 0.55 15.00 -2.87
N THR A 242 -0.67 15.39 -2.49
CA THR A 242 -0.99 15.85 -1.13
C THR A 242 -0.60 14.81 -0.09
N ALA A 243 -1.09 13.57 -0.21
CA ALA A 243 -0.79 12.47 0.67
C ALA A 243 0.70 12.07 0.69
N LEU A 244 1.47 12.36 -0.35
CA LEU A 244 2.92 12.05 -0.41
C LEU A 244 3.80 13.17 0.13
N ALA A 245 3.60 14.40 -0.35
CA ALA A 245 4.44 15.54 -0.01
C ALA A 245 4.30 15.97 1.45
N THR A 246 3.10 15.81 2.01
CA THR A 246 2.77 16.19 3.39
C THR A 246 2.78 14.98 4.35
N ALA A 247 3.39 13.86 3.97
CA ALA A 247 3.50 12.72 4.89
C ALA A 247 4.46 13.05 6.05
N PRO A 248 4.15 12.68 7.30
CA PRO A 248 5.10 12.79 8.40
C PRO A 248 6.32 11.90 8.15
N ARG A 249 7.44 12.16 8.84
CA ARG A 249 8.70 11.41 8.63
C ARG A 249 8.53 9.90 8.84
N LYS A 250 7.73 9.48 9.83
CA LYS A 250 7.42 8.06 10.10
C LYS A 250 6.72 7.34 8.94
N GLY A 251 6.26 8.08 7.92
CA GLY A 251 5.56 7.53 6.77
C GLY A 251 4.08 7.27 7.04
N SER A 252 3.54 6.21 6.44
CA SER A 252 2.10 5.92 6.50
C SER A 252 1.69 5.06 7.68
N PHE A 253 2.62 4.40 8.36
CA PHE A 253 2.36 3.54 9.52
C PHE A 253 3.00 4.16 10.76
N GLY A 254 2.57 3.74 11.95
CA GLY A 254 3.17 4.18 13.20
C GLY A 254 2.84 3.21 14.31
N LEU A 255 3.83 2.92 15.16
CA LEU A 255 3.67 2.13 16.37
C LEU A 255 3.18 3.04 17.49
N GLY A 256 1.97 2.79 17.98
CA GLY A 256 1.38 3.63 19.01
C GLY A 256 -0.07 3.30 19.31
N ALA A 257 -0.85 4.34 19.63
CA ALA A 257 -2.27 4.23 19.94
C ALA A 257 -3.10 5.11 19.01
N MET A 258 -4.23 4.58 18.55
CA MET A 258 -5.20 5.30 17.71
C MET A 258 -6.60 5.15 18.28
N ALA A 259 -7.25 6.27 18.58
CA ALA A 259 -8.67 6.32 18.91
C ALA A 259 -9.47 6.79 17.70
N ARG A 260 -10.57 6.11 17.41
CA ARG A 260 -11.50 6.44 16.31
C ARG A 260 -12.93 6.42 16.80
N VAL A 261 -13.73 7.35 16.27
CA VAL A 261 -15.17 7.42 16.54
C VAL A 261 -15.90 7.53 15.22
N TYR A 262 -16.82 6.61 15.00
CA TYR A 262 -17.66 6.55 13.81
C TYR A 262 -19.09 6.95 14.17
N GLY A 263 -19.53 8.10 13.67
CA GLY A 263 -20.92 8.52 13.69
C GLY A 263 -21.71 8.07 12.46
N LYS A 264 -22.97 8.50 12.37
CA LYS A 264 -23.85 8.20 11.22
C LYS A 264 -23.34 8.81 9.90
N THR A 265 -22.86 10.05 9.98
CA THR A 265 -22.43 10.86 8.84
C THR A 265 -21.05 11.50 9.05
N TRP A 266 -20.36 11.19 10.14
CA TRP A 266 -19.06 11.79 10.45
C TRP A 266 -18.14 10.75 11.08
N HIS A 267 -16.85 11.06 11.07
CA HIS A 267 -15.80 10.26 11.70
C HIS A 267 -14.74 11.18 12.25
N ALA A 268 -14.13 10.79 13.36
CA ALA A 268 -12.96 11.46 13.91
C ALA A 268 -11.94 10.43 14.37
N ALA A 269 -10.66 10.77 14.20
CA ALA A 269 -9.53 9.96 14.60
C ALA A 269 -8.46 10.83 15.26
N VAL A 270 -7.84 10.28 16.31
CA VAL A 270 -6.61 10.81 16.90
C VAL A 270 -5.63 9.66 17.06
N GLN A 271 -4.38 9.88 16.68
CA GLN A 271 -3.33 8.89 16.75
C GLN A 271 -2.05 9.50 17.33
N LEU A 272 -1.44 8.81 18.29
CA LEU A 272 -0.13 9.14 18.84
C LEU A 272 0.82 7.97 18.53
N ASP A 273 1.87 8.25 17.76
CA ASP A 273 2.83 7.25 17.31
C ASP A 273 4.27 7.64 17.67
N GLY A 274 5.11 6.62 17.84
CA GLY A 274 6.57 6.73 17.79
C GLY A 274 7.12 6.54 16.37
N ASN A 275 8.34 6.00 16.30
CA ASN A 275 8.98 5.63 15.04
C ASN A 275 8.30 4.40 14.37
N GLU A 276 8.82 3.99 13.20
CA GLU A 276 8.49 2.67 12.65
C GLU A 276 8.89 1.55 13.64
N ALA A 277 8.22 0.40 13.56
CA ALA A 277 8.33 -0.68 14.54
C ALA A 277 9.75 -1.28 14.74
N SER A 278 10.71 -0.94 13.87
CA SER A 278 12.11 -1.34 14.01
C SER A 278 12.95 -0.19 14.57
N THR A 279 13.45 -0.35 15.80
CA THR A 279 14.43 0.55 16.44
C THR A 279 15.45 -0.26 17.21
N ASN A 280 16.69 0.24 17.33
CA ASN A 280 17.73 -0.36 18.16
C ASN A 280 17.68 0.13 19.63
N GLY A 281 16.78 1.08 19.95
CA GLY A 281 16.60 1.63 21.29
C GLY A 281 17.74 2.50 21.80
N SER A 282 18.66 2.97 20.93
CA SER A 282 19.82 3.76 21.37
C SER A 282 19.51 5.24 21.60
N VAL A 283 18.36 5.73 21.13
CA VAL A 283 17.88 7.11 21.28
C VAL A 283 16.37 7.10 21.50
N SER A 284 15.83 8.16 22.10
CA SER A 284 14.38 8.37 22.16
C SER A 284 13.77 8.42 20.76
N ASP A 285 12.53 7.95 20.65
CA ASP A 285 11.80 8.00 19.39
C ASP A 285 11.34 9.42 19.06
N SER A 286 11.14 9.69 17.76
CA SER A 286 10.35 10.85 17.35
C SER A 286 8.88 10.56 17.64
N THR A 287 8.10 11.57 18.00
CA THR A 287 6.68 11.43 18.26
C THR A 287 5.86 12.09 17.15
N THR A 288 4.68 11.57 16.88
CA THR A 288 3.73 12.22 15.96
C THR A 288 2.32 12.12 16.52
N LEU A 289 1.69 13.27 16.77
CA LEU A 289 0.28 13.39 17.12
C LEU A 289 -0.50 13.80 15.87
N THR A 290 -1.36 12.92 15.37
CA THR A 290 -2.18 13.13 14.18
C THR A 290 -3.66 13.17 14.54
N GLY A 291 -4.40 14.10 13.94
CA GLY A 291 -5.85 14.17 14.00
C GLY A 291 -6.49 14.25 12.62
N ARG A 292 -7.64 13.63 12.45
CA ARG A 292 -8.48 13.74 11.25
C ARG A 292 -9.96 13.74 11.63
N VAL A 293 -10.73 14.55 10.94
CA VAL A 293 -12.19 14.57 11.02
C VAL A 293 -12.77 14.64 9.62
N HIS A 294 -13.87 13.93 9.38
CA HIS A 294 -14.66 14.15 8.18
C HIS A 294 -16.15 14.08 8.45
N TRP A 295 -16.91 14.70 7.55
CA TRP A 295 -18.35 14.78 7.55
C TRP A 295 -18.90 14.56 6.14
N ASN A 296 -19.98 13.79 6.07
CA ASN A 296 -20.76 13.55 4.88
C ASN A 296 -22.11 14.26 5.01
N PRO A 297 -22.20 15.55 4.64
CA PRO A 297 -23.42 16.35 4.79
C PRO A 297 -24.59 15.76 3.99
N TRP A 298 -24.28 15.11 2.88
CA TRP A 298 -25.24 14.40 2.06
C TRP A 298 -24.81 12.95 1.89
N ARG A 299 -25.72 12.02 2.19
CA ARG A 299 -25.49 10.57 2.04
C ARG A 299 -26.80 9.84 1.77
N ASN A 300 -26.95 9.28 0.58
CA ASN A 300 -28.04 8.38 0.22
C ASN A 300 -27.52 7.18 -0.59
N SER A 301 -28.41 6.43 -1.24
CA SER A 301 -28.06 5.24 -2.02
C SER A 301 -27.29 5.53 -3.31
N GLU A 302 -27.37 6.75 -3.84
CA GLU A 302 -26.75 7.19 -5.10
C GLU A 302 -25.59 8.15 -4.89
N ALA A 303 -25.64 8.98 -3.86
CA ALA A 303 -24.78 10.13 -3.70
C ALA A 303 -24.18 10.23 -2.30
N VAL A 304 -22.91 10.59 -2.23
CA VAL A 304 -22.24 10.98 -0.98
C VAL A 304 -21.38 12.21 -1.24
N VAL A 305 -21.48 13.21 -0.37
CA VAL A 305 -20.53 14.33 -0.29
C VAL A 305 -19.58 14.08 0.87
N HIS A 306 -18.31 14.47 0.72
CA HIS A 306 -17.26 14.33 1.72
C HIS A 306 -16.57 15.66 1.94
N LEU A 307 -16.48 16.05 3.20
CA LEU A 307 -15.72 17.19 3.69
C LEU A 307 -14.80 16.67 4.79
N GLY A 308 -13.51 16.89 4.70
CA GLY A 308 -12.55 16.43 5.69
C GLY A 308 -11.48 17.46 5.97
N ALA A 309 -10.89 17.35 7.16
CA ALA A 309 -9.72 18.10 7.55
C ALA A 309 -8.83 17.19 8.41
N TRP A 310 -7.53 17.42 8.32
CA TRP A 310 -6.54 16.69 9.12
C TRP A 310 -5.38 17.61 9.47
N GLY A 311 -4.65 17.23 10.51
CA GLY A 311 -3.41 17.87 10.88
C GLY A 311 -2.56 16.98 11.75
N TYR A 312 -1.28 17.31 11.85
CA TYR A 312 -0.39 16.64 12.80
C TYR A 312 0.72 17.56 13.29
N ARG A 313 1.29 17.19 14.43
CA ARG A 313 2.57 17.68 14.92
C ARG A 313 3.53 16.50 15.07
N GLU A 314 4.76 16.67 14.61
CA GLU A 314 5.86 15.72 14.80
C GLU A 314 7.00 16.42 15.55
N ASP A 315 7.48 15.80 16.62
CA ASP A 315 8.67 16.28 17.34
C ASP A 315 9.79 15.27 17.09
N PHE A 316 10.91 15.74 16.53
CA PHE A 316 12.00 14.87 16.11
C PHE A 316 12.98 14.63 17.24
N SER A 317 13.40 13.38 17.40
CA SER A 317 14.44 13.05 18.36
C SER A 317 15.82 13.48 17.87
N SER A 318 16.78 13.55 18.79
CA SER A 318 18.19 13.85 18.49
C SER A 318 18.85 12.83 17.55
N GLY A 319 18.24 11.66 17.35
CA GLY A 319 18.70 10.66 16.39
C GLY A 319 18.41 11.03 14.93
N VAL A 320 17.62 12.07 14.66
CA VAL A 320 17.30 12.51 13.30
C VAL A 320 18.31 13.55 12.85
N ALA A 321 19.34 13.14 12.12
CA ALA A 321 20.37 14.07 11.64
C ALA A 321 19.88 14.97 10.48
N SER A 322 18.98 14.46 9.63
CA SER A 322 18.40 15.24 8.53
C SER A 322 17.07 14.69 8.02
N ILE A 323 16.30 15.53 7.34
CA ILE A 323 15.09 15.16 6.60
C ILE A 323 15.28 15.48 5.12
N PRO A 324 15.32 14.47 4.24
CA PRO A 324 15.29 14.70 2.80
C PRO A 324 13.90 15.19 2.39
N LEU A 325 13.86 16.27 1.62
CA LEU A 325 12.64 16.90 1.14
C LEU A 325 12.47 16.59 -0.34
N SER A 326 11.79 15.48 -0.63
CA SER A 326 11.61 15.01 -1.99
C SER A 326 10.28 14.28 -2.16
N THR A 327 9.51 14.69 -3.16
CA THR A 327 8.24 14.09 -3.53
C THR A 327 8.34 13.53 -4.94
N ARG A 328 8.16 12.21 -5.09
CA ARG A 328 8.04 11.58 -6.41
C ARG A 328 6.82 12.13 -7.12
N ILE A 329 6.89 12.40 -8.42
CA ILE A 329 5.74 12.88 -9.22
C ILE A 329 5.45 11.99 -10.43
N GLY A 330 6.47 11.49 -11.14
CA GLY A 330 6.33 10.66 -12.36
C GLY A 330 6.06 9.16 -12.14
N GLY A 331 5.29 8.78 -11.11
CA GLY A 331 5.05 7.37 -10.74
C GLY A 331 5.87 6.90 -9.53
N ARG A 332 5.79 5.60 -9.21
CA ARG A 332 6.47 5.01 -8.03
C ARG A 332 7.71 4.19 -8.37
N PHE A 333 7.81 3.66 -9.59
CA PHE A 333 8.95 2.87 -10.04
C PHE A 333 10.22 3.72 -10.19
N ASN A 334 10.12 4.81 -10.95
CA ASN A 334 11.25 5.69 -11.19
C ASN A 334 11.45 6.67 -10.04
N GLU A 335 12.42 6.39 -9.19
CA GLU A 335 12.70 7.19 -8.00
C GLU A 335 13.43 8.51 -8.31
N LEU A 336 13.84 8.74 -9.55
CA LEU A 336 14.59 9.93 -9.96
C LEU A 336 13.67 11.09 -10.41
N ILE A 337 12.39 10.82 -10.68
CA ILE A 337 11.41 11.83 -11.09
C ILE A 337 10.72 12.40 -9.85
N THR A 338 11.40 13.37 -9.25
CA THR A 338 11.02 14.02 -7.99
C THR A 338 10.97 15.53 -8.15
N VAL A 339 10.07 16.15 -7.38
CA VAL A 339 10.13 17.55 -6.99
C VAL A 339 10.82 17.58 -5.63
N GLN A 340 11.85 18.40 -5.46
CA GLN A 340 12.67 18.36 -4.25
C GLN A 340 13.14 19.73 -3.78
N ALA A 341 13.56 19.77 -2.52
CA ALA A 341 14.31 20.85 -1.92
C ALA A 341 15.61 20.31 -1.30
N SER A 342 16.46 21.21 -0.80
CA SER A 342 17.59 20.80 0.03
C SER A 342 17.11 20.10 1.30
N SER A 343 17.78 19.02 1.69
CA SER A 343 17.54 18.38 2.99
C SER A 343 17.65 19.38 4.13
N LEU A 344 16.76 19.27 5.12
CA LEU A 344 16.85 20.03 6.36
C LEU A 344 17.74 19.27 7.33
N LEU A 345 18.79 19.91 7.83
CA LEU A 345 19.71 19.32 8.82
C LEU A 345 19.22 19.64 10.24
N ASP A 346 19.48 18.74 11.18
CA ASP A 346 19.13 18.86 12.61
C ASP A 346 17.69 19.36 12.85
N PRO A 347 16.68 18.63 12.33
CA PRO A 347 15.29 19.00 12.50
C PRO A 347 14.85 18.92 13.97
N ASP A 348 14.02 19.89 14.37
CA ASP A 348 13.45 20.00 15.71
C ASP A 348 12.03 19.46 15.76
N HIS A 349 11.13 20.08 14.98
CA HIS A 349 9.74 19.69 14.89
C HIS A 349 9.17 19.99 13.49
N GLY A 350 8.00 19.44 13.21
CA GLY A 350 7.23 19.69 12.01
C GLY A 350 5.73 19.72 12.31
N GLN A 351 4.99 20.37 11.44
CA GLN A 351 3.53 20.35 11.49
C GLN A 351 2.96 20.34 10.08
N ALA A 352 1.75 19.82 9.97
CA ALA A 352 1.02 19.88 8.71
C ALA A 352 -0.47 20.00 8.96
N PHE A 353 -1.16 20.56 7.97
CA PHE A 353 -2.62 20.56 7.91
C PHE A 353 -3.07 20.27 6.48
N GLY A 354 -4.30 19.80 6.33
CA GLY A 354 -4.90 19.63 5.02
C GLY A 354 -6.42 19.57 5.05
N LEU A 355 -6.99 19.76 3.87
CA LEU A 355 -8.41 19.78 3.60
C LEU A 355 -8.75 18.74 2.53
N GLU A 356 -9.91 18.12 2.67
CA GLU A 356 -10.44 17.08 1.80
C GLU A 356 -11.84 17.50 1.34
N LEU A 357 -12.11 17.43 0.04
CA LEU A 357 -13.43 17.68 -0.53
C LEU A 357 -13.69 16.65 -1.61
N GLY A 358 -14.86 16.05 -1.64
CA GLY A 358 -15.22 15.19 -2.74
C GLY A 358 -16.59 14.58 -2.62
N GLY A 359 -16.82 13.57 -3.45
CA GLY A 359 -18.07 12.85 -3.44
C GLY A 359 -18.18 11.82 -4.55
N VAL A 360 -19.26 11.08 -4.47
CA VAL A 360 -19.67 10.10 -5.46
C VAL A 360 -21.11 10.38 -5.85
N TYR A 361 -21.43 10.17 -7.13
CA TYR A 361 -22.79 10.19 -7.66
C TYR A 361 -22.95 9.06 -8.67
N LYS A 362 -23.77 8.06 -8.33
CA LYS A 362 -23.93 6.83 -9.11
C LYS A 362 -22.57 6.19 -9.40
N SER A 363 -22.14 6.18 -10.67
CA SER A 363 -20.86 5.60 -11.12
C SER A 363 -19.72 6.61 -11.19
N PHE A 364 -20.00 7.89 -10.96
CA PHE A 364 -19.04 8.99 -11.00
C PHE A 364 -18.48 9.30 -9.62
N TRP A 365 -17.21 9.70 -9.56
CA TRP A 365 -16.60 10.23 -8.35
C TRP A 365 -15.64 11.38 -8.65
N MET A 366 -15.45 12.23 -7.65
CA MET A 366 -14.48 13.32 -7.69
C MET A 366 -13.99 13.62 -6.28
N PHE A 367 -12.67 13.71 -6.10
CA PHE A 367 -12.05 14.05 -4.83
C PHE A 367 -10.87 15.00 -5.05
N GLY A 368 -10.80 16.03 -4.23
CA GLY A 368 -9.69 16.95 -4.12
C GLY A 368 -9.13 16.98 -2.71
N GLU A 369 -7.81 17.08 -2.60
CA GLU A 369 -7.09 17.20 -1.34
C GLU A 369 -6.03 18.29 -1.44
N TYR A 370 -5.94 19.15 -0.45
CA TYR A 370 -4.89 20.15 -0.30
C TYR A 370 -4.19 19.98 1.04
N GLY A 371 -2.89 20.26 1.10
CA GLY A 371 -2.18 20.27 2.38
C GLY A 371 -0.88 21.03 2.33
N GLU A 372 -0.47 21.51 3.50
CA GLU A 372 0.79 22.17 3.74
C GLU A 372 1.52 21.45 4.88
N ARG A 373 2.84 21.35 4.75
CA ARG A 373 3.71 20.86 5.81
C ARG A 373 4.90 21.78 5.96
N ASP A 374 5.22 22.10 7.19
CA ASP A 374 6.35 22.90 7.59
C ASP A 374 7.26 22.11 8.53
N VAL A 375 8.57 22.30 8.39
CA VAL A 375 9.59 21.64 9.21
C VAL A 375 10.64 22.67 9.61
N TRP A 376 10.96 22.69 10.90
CA TRP A 376 11.94 23.61 11.48
C TRP A 376 13.18 22.86 11.96
N ALA A 377 14.35 23.43 11.72
CA ALA A 377 15.60 23.00 12.31
C ALA A 377 15.75 23.56 13.73
N ARG A 378 16.55 22.89 14.55
CA ARG A 378 16.96 23.41 15.85
C ARG A 378 17.77 24.69 15.70
N ASP A 379 17.82 25.49 16.76
CA ASP A 379 18.62 26.72 16.79
C ASP A 379 20.11 26.46 16.55
N SER A 380 20.61 25.29 16.97
CA SER A 380 21.97 24.79 16.69
C SER A 380 22.31 24.73 15.20
N ALA A 381 21.31 24.57 14.33
CA ALA A 381 21.44 24.55 12.88
C ALA A 381 20.91 25.84 12.21
N GLY A 382 20.83 26.93 12.97
CA GLY A 382 20.45 28.25 12.47
C GLY A 382 18.94 28.48 12.32
N GLY A 383 18.09 27.63 12.92
CA GLY A 383 16.64 27.84 12.96
C GLY A 383 15.96 27.84 11.59
N ARG A 384 16.58 27.21 10.59
CA ARG A 384 16.07 27.19 9.22
C ARG A 384 14.71 26.50 9.15
N HIS A 385 13.85 27.00 8.28
CA HIS A 385 12.54 26.43 7.99
C HIS A 385 12.44 26.04 6.51
N VAL A 386 11.75 24.92 6.23
CA VAL A 386 11.30 24.57 4.88
C VAL A 386 9.87 24.08 4.93
N GLY A 387 9.08 24.53 3.96
CA GLY A 387 7.69 24.16 3.78
C GLY A 387 7.46 23.44 2.46
N VAL A 388 6.36 22.70 2.38
CA VAL A 388 5.83 22.11 1.16
C VAL A 388 4.32 22.27 1.10
N ARG A 389 3.83 22.72 -0.05
CA ARG A 389 2.40 22.77 -0.38
C ARG A 389 2.12 21.76 -1.48
N ALA A 390 1.01 21.05 -1.34
CA ALA A 390 0.58 20.10 -2.36
C ALA A 390 -0.93 20.09 -2.51
N GLY A 391 -1.36 19.96 -3.75
CA GLY A 391 -2.76 19.87 -4.13
C GLY A 391 -2.96 18.73 -5.12
N SER A 392 -4.12 18.09 -5.04
CA SER A 392 -4.54 17.06 -5.98
C SER A 392 -6.02 17.14 -6.22
N ILE A 393 -6.44 16.90 -7.45
CA ILE A 393 -7.83 16.71 -7.82
C ILE A 393 -7.94 15.53 -8.78
N GLY A 394 -8.72 14.53 -8.39
CA GLY A 394 -8.96 13.31 -9.13
C GLY A 394 -10.45 13.12 -9.40
N THR A 395 -10.77 12.52 -10.54
CA THR A 395 -12.13 12.13 -10.91
C THR A 395 -12.11 10.85 -11.73
N GLY A 396 -13.23 10.15 -11.75
CA GLY A 396 -13.40 8.97 -12.58
C GLY A 396 -14.86 8.54 -12.69
N VAL A 397 -15.09 7.63 -13.63
CA VAL A 397 -16.41 7.03 -13.87
C VAL A 397 -16.27 5.56 -14.22
N TYR A 398 -17.10 4.73 -13.59
CA TYR A 398 -17.28 3.34 -13.97
C TYR A 398 -18.21 3.25 -15.17
N LEU A 399 -17.67 2.85 -16.32
CA LEU A 399 -18.41 2.70 -17.58
C LEU A 399 -19.40 1.52 -17.53
N THR A 400 -19.18 0.63 -16.57
CA THR A 400 -19.90 -0.63 -16.35
C THR A 400 -21.03 -0.56 -15.33
N GLY A 401 -21.25 0.61 -14.74
CA GLY A 401 -22.38 0.86 -13.83
C GLY A 401 -22.10 0.55 -12.35
N GLU A 402 -20.89 0.12 -11.99
CA GLU A 402 -20.46 -0.04 -10.61
C GLU A 402 -20.57 1.29 -9.86
N LYS A 403 -20.79 1.17 -8.55
CA LYS A 403 -20.64 2.30 -7.64
C LYS A 403 -19.17 2.45 -7.27
N PRO A 404 -18.62 3.68 -7.25
CA PRO A 404 -17.28 3.91 -6.76
C PRO A 404 -17.14 3.37 -5.34
N PRO A 405 -16.05 2.64 -5.02
CA PRO A 405 -15.91 1.94 -3.74
C PRO A 405 -15.50 2.88 -2.62
N TYR A 406 -16.26 3.95 -2.41
CA TYR A 406 -16.06 4.93 -1.36
C TYR A 406 -16.80 4.51 -0.08
N VAL A 407 -16.05 4.30 1.01
CA VAL A 407 -16.60 3.94 2.32
C VAL A 407 -16.81 5.21 3.14
N ALA A 408 -18.01 5.78 3.04
CA ALA A 408 -18.36 7.04 3.72
C ALA A 408 -18.07 7.04 5.22
N ARG A 409 -18.28 5.92 5.92
CA ARG A 409 -18.02 5.83 7.36
C ARG A 409 -16.55 6.03 7.71
N GLY A 410 -15.62 5.51 6.89
CA GLY A 410 -14.18 5.66 7.11
C GLY A 410 -13.53 6.80 6.32
N GLY A 411 -14.24 7.37 5.35
CA GLY A 411 -13.69 8.41 4.48
C GLY A 411 -12.52 7.89 3.66
N VAL A 412 -12.62 6.68 3.12
CA VAL A 412 -11.53 5.97 2.42
C VAL A 412 -12.03 5.19 1.21
N TRP A 413 -11.12 4.89 0.29
CA TRP A 413 -11.33 3.95 -0.80
C TRP A 413 -11.27 2.49 -0.33
N SER A 414 -12.14 1.67 -0.90
CA SER A 414 -12.18 0.21 -0.76
C SER A 414 -12.08 -0.46 -2.13
N LYS A 415 -12.18 -1.80 -2.16
CA LYS A 415 -12.24 -2.56 -3.40
C LYS A 415 -13.65 -2.44 -4.01
N PRO A 416 -13.78 -2.29 -5.34
CA PRO A 416 -15.09 -2.34 -5.97
C PRO A 416 -15.68 -3.75 -5.88
N ARG A 417 -17.01 -3.78 -5.89
CA ARG A 417 -17.77 -5.01 -6.13
C ARG A 417 -18.08 -5.06 -7.62
N VAL A 418 -17.46 -6.00 -8.32
CA VAL A 418 -17.65 -6.19 -9.76
C VAL A 418 -19.05 -6.75 -10.01
N LEU A 419 -19.81 -6.09 -10.89
CA LEU A 419 -21.18 -6.52 -11.20
C LEU A 419 -21.21 -7.76 -12.08
N TRP A 420 -20.26 -7.86 -13.01
CA TRP A 420 -20.17 -8.94 -14.02
C TRP A 420 -18.77 -9.58 -14.03
N PRO A 421 -18.41 -10.39 -13.03
CA PRO A 421 -17.08 -11.01 -12.92
C PRO A 421 -16.76 -11.92 -14.12
N ILE A 422 -15.48 -12.02 -14.49
CA ILE A 422 -15.07 -12.86 -15.64
C ILE A 422 -15.31 -14.35 -15.42
N THR A 423 -15.30 -14.81 -14.17
CA THR A 423 -15.56 -16.21 -13.79
C THR A 423 -17.00 -16.62 -14.06
N ASP A 424 -17.90 -15.64 -14.13
CA ASP A 424 -19.33 -15.83 -14.34
C ASP A 424 -19.71 -15.56 -15.82
N GLY A 425 -18.72 -15.51 -16.72
CA GLY A 425 -18.90 -15.17 -18.14
C GLY A 425 -19.06 -13.68 -18.43
N GLY A 426 -18.87 -12.82 -17.41
CA GLY A 426 -18.87 -11.37 -17.56
C GLY A 426 -17.55 -10.82 -18.09
N TRP A 427 -17.45 -9.49 -18.16
CA TRP A 427 -16.29 -8.78 -18.70
C TRP A 427 -15.54 -7.95 -17.65
N GLY A 428 -15.94 -8.05 -16.38
CA GLY A 428 -15.40 -7.26 -15.28
C GLY A 428 -16.01 -5.86 -15.20
N ALA A 429 -15.40 -5.02 -14.36
CA ALA A 429 -15.71 -3.59 -14.26
C ALA A 429 -14.63 -2.76 -14.95
N VAL A 430 -15.03 -1.71 -15.64
CA VAL A 430 -14.11 -0.78 -16.32
C VAL A 430 -14.36 0.63 -15.83
N GLU A 431 -13.30 1.26 -15.36
CA GLU A 431 -13.29 2.65 -14.92
C GLU A 431 -12.23 3.42 -15.69
N ILE A 432 -12.61 4.63 -16.11
CA ILE A 432 -11.66 5.64 -16.59
C ILE A 432 -11.52 6.72 -15.52
N ALA A 433 -10.30 7.20 -15.31
CA ALA A 433 -10.00 8.18 -14.29
C ALA A 433 -8.92 9.17 -14.75
N ALA A 434 -8.96 10.38 -14.20
CA ALA A 434 -7.96 11.42 -14.42
C ALA A 434 -7.60 12.09 -13.08
N ARG A 435 -6.33 12.47 -12.92
CA ARG A 435 -5.86 13.23 -11.76
C ARG A 435 -4.85 14.29 -12.15
N TYR A 436 -4.98 15.47 -11.55
CA TYR A 436 -3.98 16.52 -11.57
C TYR A 436 -3.38 16.67 -10.18
N ASP A 437 -2.06 16.70 -10.10
CA ASP A 437 -1.26 16.79 -8.88
C ASP A 437 -0.29 17.99 -9.01
N GLN A 438 -0.10 18.72 -7.92
CA GLN A 438 0.86 19.83 -7.81
C GLN A 438 1.65 19.72 -6.50
N VAL A 439 2.94 20.03 -6.55
CA VAL A 439 3.83 20.12 -5.38
C VAL A 439 4.70 21.36 -5.52
N SER A 440 4.87 22.11 -4.44
CA SER A 440 5.78 23.24 -4.34
C SER A 440 6.51 23.22 -3.01
N TYR A 441 7.84 23.21 -3.04
CA TYR A 441 8.67 23.44 -1.86
C TYR A 441 9.04 24.92 -1.73
N SER A 442 9.11 25.41 -0.50
CA SER A 442 9.54 26.77 -0.20
C SER A 442 11.08 26.91 -0.12
N GLY A 443 11.54 28.16 -0.03
CA GLY A 443 12.95 28.49 0.14
C GLY A 443 13.73 28.58 -1.17
N PRO A 444 15.01 29.00 -1.09
CA PRO A 444 15.83 29.29 -2.28
C PRO A 444 16.09 28.06 -3.15
N LEU A 445 16.10 26.87 -2.54
CA LEU A 445 16.33 25.59 -3.22
C LEU A 445 15.04 24.78 -3.41
N GLY A 446 13.88 25.37 -3.12
CA GLY A 446 12.58 24.72 -3.29
C GLY A 446 12.23 24.54 -4.77
N GLY A 447 11.96 23.29 -5.16
CA GLY A 447 11.45 22.96 -6.48
C GLY A 447 9.93 22.96 -6.56
N GLU A 448 9.44 23.03 -7.79
CA GLU A 448 8.02 22.93 -8.12
C GLU A 448 7.79 21.80 -9.13
N GLY A 449 6.60 21.23 -9.14
CA GLY A 449 6.23 20.30 -10.19
C GLY A 449 4.78 19.92 -10.17
N TYR A 450 4.37 19.36 -11.30
CA TYR A 450 3.00 18.95 -11.54
C TYR A 450 2.96 17.65 -12.33
N SER A 451 1.87 16.90 -12.17
CA SER A 451 1.57 15.76 -13.04
C SER A 451 0.10 15.64 -13.37
N THR A 452 -0.18 15.22 -14.59
CA THR A 452 -1.49 14.76 -15.03
C THR A 452 -1.43 13.25 -15.25
N THR A 453 -2.28 12.51 -14.56
CA THR A 453 -2.42 11.06 -14.71
C THR A 453 -3.74 10.74 -15.40
N LEU A 454 -3.69 9.94 -16.46
CA LEU A 454 -4.85 9.27 -17.05
C LEU A 454 -4.77 7.78 -16.70
N GLY A 455 -5.85 7.23 -16.16
CA GLY A 455 -5.92 5.84 -15.72
C GLY A 455 -7.08 5.09 -16.36
N LEU A 456 -6.81 3.84 -16.73
CA LEU A 456 -7.82 2.85 -17.07
C LEU A 456 -7.71 1.72 -16.06
N ASN A 457 -8.82 1.40 -15.40
CA ASN A 457 -8.89 0.39 -14.36
C ASN A 457 -9.83 -0.72 -14.83
N TRP A 458 -9.28 -1.91 -15.03
CA TRP A 458 -10.06 -3.09 -15.38
C TRP A 458 -10.06 -4.08 -14.21
N TYR A 459 -11.19 -4.20 -13.55
CA TYR A 459 -11.40 -5.09 -12.41
C TYR A 459 -12.03 -6.39 -12.93
N LEU A 460 -11.20 -7.42 -13.08
CA LEU A 460 -11.62 -8.73 -13.58
C LEU A 460 -12.52 -9.44 -12.54
N LEU A 461 -12.14 -9.32 -11.27
CA LEU A 461 -12.79 -9.86 -10.09
C LEU A 461 -12.69 -8.82 -8.95
N ASP A 462 -13.41 -9.04 -7.85
CA ASP A 462 -13.32 -8.20 -6.64
C ASP A 462 -11.89 -8.12 -6.06
N TRP A 463 -11.05 -9.12 -6.37
CA TRP A 463 -9.67 -9.25 -5.89
C TRP A 463 -8.61 -9.26 -7.00
N VAL A 464 -8.99 -9.14 -8.28
CA VAL A 464 -8.04 -9.12 -9.41
C VAL A 464 -8.28 -7.91 -10.28
N ARG A 465 -7.24 -7.10 -10.49
CA ARG A 465 -7.30 -5.85 -11.25
C ARG A 465 -6.07 -5.66 -12.12
N VAL A 466 -6.29 -5.14 -13.32
CA VAL A 466 -5.25 -4.65 -14.24
C VAL A 466 -5.41 -3.14 -14.39
N THR A 467 -4.31 -2.39 -14.34
CA THR A 467 -4.37 -0.93 -14.37
C THR A 467 -3.17 -0.34 -15.09
N PRO A 468 -3.35 0.07 -16.35
CA PRO A 468 -2.45 1.00 -17.01
C PRO A 468 -2.76 2.46 -16.61
N ASN A 469 -1.72 3.22 -16.31
CA ASN A 469 -1.77 4.67 -16.16
C ASN A 469 -0.72 5.31 -17.08
N TRP A 470 -1.08 6.43 -17.68
CA TRP A 470 -0.15 7.36 -18.32
C TRP A 470 -0.04 8.62 -17.48
N ILE A 471 1.19 9.06 -17.20
CA ILE A 471 1.48 10.20 -16.34
C ILE A 471 2.35 11.16 -17.14
N ARG A 472 1.84 12.35 -17.46
CA ARG A 472 2.67 13.46 -17.91
C ARG A 472 3.13 14.26 -16.70
N TRP A 473 4.42 14.51 -16.59
CA TRP A 473 5.01 15.23 -15.46
C TRP A 473 5.91 16.36 -15.94
N ARG A 474 6.03 17.41 -15.13
CA ARG A 474 7.06 18.43 -15.24
C ARG A 474 7.57 18.78 -13.84
N THR A 475 8.87 18.99 -13.77
CA THR A 475 9.59 19.40 -12.55
C THR A 475 10.46 20.59 -12.87
N GLU A 476 10.55 21.53 -11.95
CA GLU A 476 11.51 22.62 -11.94
C GLU A 476 12.24 22.60 -10.61
N ASN A 477 13.38 21.91 -10.58
CA ASN A 477 14.16 21.74 -9.36
C ASN A 477 15.28 22.78 -9.32
N ARG A 478 15.49 23.42 -8.16
CA ARG A 478 16.59 24.39 -7.98
C ARG A 478 17.87 23.76 -7.43
N ALA A 479 17.85 22.47 -7.08
CA ALA A 479 18.98 21.75 -6.51
C ALA A 479 18.97 20.26 -6.86
N GLY A 480 20.12 19.61 -6.64
CA GLY A 480 20.33 18.16 -6.82
C GLY A 480 20.74 17.78 -8.24
N ALA A 481 20.84 16.46 -8.50
CA ALA A 481 21.41 15.91 -9.74
C ALA A 481 20.60 16.22 -11.01
N PHE A 482 19.39 16.77 -10.87
CA PHE A 482 18.46 17.05 -11.96
C PHE A 482 17.85 18.45 -11.77
N ALA A 483 18.71 19.45 -11.53
CA ALA A 483 18.32 20.85 -11.40
C ALA A 483 17.98 21.45 -12.77
N GLY A 484 17.00 22.35 -12.81
CA GLY A 484 16.43 22.93 -14.00
C GLY A 484 15.01 22.43 -14.29
N ALA A 485 14.42 22.99 -15.35
CA ALA A 485 13.14 22.53 -15.88
C ALA A 485 13.32 21.22 -16.65
N ASP A 486 12.41 20.28 -16.41
CA ASP A 486 12.37 18.98 -17.05
C ASP A 486 10.91 18.54 -17.19
N GLU A 487 10.61 17.81 -18.24
CA GLU A 487 9.29 17.24 -18.47
C GLU A 487 9.41 15.87 -19.12
N GLY A 488 8.34 15.08 -19.01
CA GLY A 488 8.32 13.79 -19.64
C GLY A 488 7.04 13.04 -19.37
N ASN A 489 7.08 11.77 -19.74
CA ASN A 489 5.97 10.85 -19.65
C ASN A 489 6.39 9.61 -18.86
N THR A 490 5.45 9.02 -18.14
CA THR A 490 5.58 7.68 -17.58
C THR A 490 4.36 6.86 -17.96
N VAL A 491 4.56 5.70 -18.59
CA VAL A 491 3.53 4.67 -18.71
C VAL A 491 3.82 3.61 -17.67
N VAL A 492 2.82 3.26 -16.88
CA VAL A 492 2.94 2.23 -15.85
C VAL A 492 1.71 1.32 -15.88
N GLY A 493 1.94 0.01 -15.91
CA GLY A 493 0.91 -1.01 -15.79
C GLY A 493 1.09 -1.80 -14.50
N ARG A 494 -0.01 -2.08 -13.80
CA ARG A 494 -0.03 -2.99 -12.65
C ARG A 494 -0.98 -4.15 -12.88
N VAL A 495 -0.54 -5.36 -12.52
CA VAL A 495 -1.42 -6.49 -12.21
C VAL A 495 -1.46 -6.63 -10.69
N ALA A 496 -2.67 -6.65 -10.14
CA ALA A 496 -2.92 -6.70 -8.72
C ALA A 496 -3.82 -7.90 -8.38
N VAL A 497 -3.37 -8.72 -7.44
CA VAL A 497 -4.18 -9.71 -6.75
C VAL A 497 -4.19 -9.35 -5.26
N SER A 498 -5.36 -9.27 -4.64
CA SER A 498 -5.46 -8.89 -3.22
C SER A 498 -6.66 -9.55 -2.56
N PHE A 499 -6.41 -10.34 -1.52
CA PHE A 499 -7.40 -11.11 -0.77
C PHE A 499 -7.36 -10.80 0.72
#